data_AF-A0A811L1K8-F1
#
_entry.id   AF-A0A811L1K8-F1
#
_cell.length_a   1.000
_cell.length_b   1.000
_cell.length_c   1.000
_cell.angle_alpha   90.00
_cell.angle_beta   90.00
_cell.angle_gamma   90.00
#
_symmetry.space_group_name_H-M   'P 1'
#
loop_
_entity.id
_entity.type
_entity.pdbx_description
1 polymer ?
#
loop_
_entity_poly.entity_id
_entity_poly.type
_entity_poly.pdbx_seq_one_letter_code
_entity_poly.pdbx_strand_id
1 'polypeptide(L)'
;MVLGPTALSMPVTAIVAKQPVKSDIPKTLDDVHIEGGFPKYNLCSILYIYGLFVMVSFILSVGFYQIISAELHGSGASLRSIPAVDNVFVAFGTTSESSELLKVILAAQVWRNLGVRSIVSLVGDSELFHEGPNKMLVNVLTQIEATVTYVEANDVHDENMAKLMPFYVIAYSGNDTLAQNLYEDTVIIVADTDYIPMDLASHLPAIEKGIEIKIYDNNCCDVLNLGEIQLHKYSMNTVAMTLNKWQRVFNLSRQMSTSEIEAGIVENYGDFIVLGAKQQAFYVRELAFAMKFNQFKNGDKNSLYSIDIHDHKDIHRLNVKPIKDFGSRLLKTMPLTAYNDIIYDNNVHEQSVWNTASSLLARFYTREQFEYLIEVRDRVISWQLDERQRQWVLWMNLYNPSY
;
A
#
# COMPACT_ATOMS: atom_id res chain seq x y z
N MET A 1 -44.80 -4.39 39.23
CA MET A 1 -45.25 -5.68 38.68
C MET A 1 -44.54 -5.84 37.34
N VAL A 2 -43.45 -6.61 37.20
CA VAL A 2 -43.32 -8.09 37.28
C VAL A 2 -44.31 -8.70 36.25
N LEU A 3 -43.91 -9.31 35.13
CA LEU A 3 -42.98 -10.44 34.93
C LEU A 3 -42.34 -10.43 33.52
N GLY A 4 -41.09 -10.93 33.43
CA GLY A 4 -40.47 -11.46 32.20
C GLY A 4 -41.01 -12.85 31.82
N PRO A 5 -40.49 -13.50 30.77
CA PRO A 5 -39.19 -14.22 30.83
C PRO A 5 -38.30 -14.00 29.58
N THR A 6 -36.99 -13.74 29.70
CA THR A 6 -35.85 -14.70 29.65
C THR A 6 -35.86 -15.77 28.55
N ALA A 7 -34.93 -15.63 27.60
CA ALA A 7 -34.23 -16.71 26.91
C ALA A 7 -32.80 -16.21 26.60
N LEU A 8 -31.80 -16.51 27.45
CA LEU A 8 -30.89 -17.68 27.39
C LEU A 8 -30.10 -17.70 26.07
N SER A 9 -28.94 -17.03 25.99
CA SER A 9 -27.61 -17.59 26.28
C SER A 9 -27.41 -19.02 25.76
N MET A 10 -26.69 -19.15 24.65
CA MET A 10 -25.98 -20.38 24.32
C MET A 10 -24.47 -20.07 24.19
N PRO A 11 -23.62 -20.65 25.04
CA PRO A 11 -22.19 -20.72 24.80
C PRO A 11 -21.94 -21.82 23.77
N VAL A 12 -21.30 -21.50 22.65
CA VAL A 12 -20.67 -22.52 21.81
C VAL A 12 -19.36 -22.92 22.47
N THR A 13 -19.47 -23.76 23.49
CA THR A 13 -18.36 -24.56 24.01
C THR A 13 -18.12 -25.69 23.02
N ALA A 14 -17.03 -25.62 22.25
CA ALA A 14 -16.52 -26.78 21.55
C ALA A 14 -15.98 -27.77 22.60
N ILE A 15 -16.84 -28.71 23.00
CA ILE A 15 -16.47 -29.88 23.79
C ILE A 15 -15.61 -30.75 22.89
N VAL A 16 -14.31 -30.80 23.17
CA VAL A 16 -13.41 -31.83 22.64
C VAL A 16 -13.82 -33.15 23.27
N ALA A 17 -14.60 -33.95 22.54
CA ALA A 17 -14.81 -35.35 22.86
C ALA A 17 -13.48 -36.07 22.69
N LYS A 18 -12.83 -36.45 23.80
CA LYS A 18 -11.77 -37.45 23.80
C LYS A 18 -12.36 -38.76 23.25
N GLN A 19 -12.03 -39.10 22.01
CA GLN A 19 -12.20 -40.47 21.55
C GLN A 19 -11.26 -41.37 22.38
N PRO A 20 -11.76 -42.45 23.00
CA PRO A 20 -10.90 -43.47 23.55
C PRO A 20 -10.16 -44.15 22.39
N VAL A 21 -8.85 -44.05 22.40
CA VAL A 21 -7.97 -44.85 21.53
C VAL A 21 -8.24 -46.31 21.85
N LYS A 22 -8.93 -47.02 20.95
CA LYS A 22 -8.91 -48.48 20.95
C LYS A 22 -7.50 -48.90 20.55
N SER A 23 -6.74 -49.41 21.52
CA SER A 23 -5.54 -50.19 21.25
C SER A 23 -5.98 -51.55 20.72
N ASP A 24 -6.18 -51.65 19.41
CA ASP A 24 -6.20 -52.95 18.76
C ASP A 24 -4.75 -53.44 18.72
N ILE A 25 -4.38 -54.18 19.76
CA ILE A 25 -3.18 -55.01 19.79
C ILE A 25 -3.38 -56.07 18.69
N PRO A 26 -2.55 -56.09 17.63
CA PRO A 26 -2.57 -57.20 16.71
C PRO A 26 -2.12 -58.43 17.49
N LYS A 27 -2.99 -59.45 17.51
CA LYS A 27 -2.64 -60.79 17.96
C LYS A 27 -1.33 -61.23 17.31
N THR A 28 -0.43 -61.74 18.12
CA THR A 28 0.72 -62.54 17.71
C THR A 28 0.25 -63.60 16.72
N LEU A 29 0.64 -63.45 15.45
CA LEU A 29 0.73 -64.57 14.54
C LEU A 29 2.06 -65.27 14.84
N ASP A 30 1.98 -66.35 15.59
CA ASP A 30 2.96 -67.42 15.49
C ASP A 30 2.83 -68.11 14.12
N ASP A 31 3.99 -68.48 13.59
CA ASP A 31 4.24 -69.38 12.46
C ASP A 31 3.75 -68.98 11.05
N VAL A 32 4.59 -68.23 10.35
CA VAL A 32 4.73 -68.34 8.89
C VAL A 32 6.21 -68.46 8.53
N HIS A 33 6.57 -69.61 7.95
CA HIS A 33 7.87 -69.89 7.35
C HIS A 33 8.29 -68.77 6.38
N ILE A 34 9.45 -68.18 6.64
CA ILE A 34 10.14 -67.28 5.69
C ILE A 34 10.80 -68.16 4.62
N GLU A 35 10.12 -68.37 3.49
CA GLU A 35 10.82 -68.67 2.24
C GLU A 35 11.29 -67.35 1.62
N GLY A 36 12.60 -67.15 1.62
CA GLY A 36 13.26 -66.02 1.00
C GLY A 36 13.09 -66.05 -0.53
N GLY A 37 12.15 -65.26 -1.03
CA GLY A 37 11.96 -65.01 -2.46
C GLY A 37 11.79 -63.53 -2.72
N PHE A 38 12.90 -62.80 -2.92
CA PHE A 38 12.81 -61.48 -3.55
C PHE A 38 12.39 -61.68 -5.01
N PRO A 39 11.28 -61.09 -5.49
CA PRO A 39 10.95 -61.15 -6.90
C PRO A 39 12.07 -60.45 -7.69
N LYS A 40 12.70 -61.19 -8.60
CA LYS A 40 13.65 -60.64 -9.58
C LYS A 40 12.87 -59.73 -10.53
N TYR A 41 12.75 -58.46 -10.19
CA TYR A 41 12.31 -57.46 -11.15
C TYR A 41 13.35 -57.36 -12.26
N ASN A 42 12.92 -57.60 -13.51
CA ASN A 42 13.75 -57.31 -14.68
C ASN A 42 14.13 -55.82 -14.64
N LEU A 43 15.33 -55.45 -15.09
CA LEU A 43 15.77 -54.06 -15.25
C LEU A 43 14.70 -53.19 -15.95
N CYS A 44 13.98 -53.76 -16.93
CA CYS A 44 12.85 -53.09 -17.57
C CYS A 44 11.70 -52.76 -16.60
N SER A 45 11.39 -53.65 -15.65
CA SER A 45 10.35 -53.43 -14.63
C SER A 45 10.77 -52.36 -13.63
N ILE A 46 12.06 -52.31 -13.26
CA ILE A 46 12.60 -51.28 -12.37
C ILE A 46 12.59 -49.91 -13.06
N LEU A 47 13.03 -49.85 -14.33
CA LEU A 47 13.00 -48.63 -15.12
C LEU A 47 11.57 -48.13 -15.38
N TYR A 48 10.62 -49.05 -15.60
CA TYR A 48 9.22 -48.69 -15.73
C TYR A 48 8.66 -48.08 -14.45
N ILE A 49 8.94 -48.69 -13.29
CA ILE A 49 8.50 -48.17 -11.97
C ILE A 49 9.13 -46.79 -11.70
N TYR A 50 10.43 -46.61 -12.00
CA TYR A 50 11.10 -45.31 -11.84
C TYR A 50 10.53 -44.25 -12.78
N GLY A 51 10.28 -44.59 -14.05
CA GLY A 51 9.67 -43.67 -15.02
C GLY A 51 8.27 -43.26 -14.58
N LEU A 52 7.48 -44.19 -14.05
CA LEU A 52 6.15 -43.92 -13.52
C LEU A 52 6.22 -43.04 -12.27
N PHE A 53 7.19 -43.26 -11.38
CA PHE A 53 7.42 -42.42 -10.21
C PHE A 53 7.82 -40.99 -10.59
N VAL A 54 8.71 -40.81 -11.57
CA VAL A 54 9.12 -39.48 -12.08
C VAL A 54 7.95 -38.79 -12.77
N MET A 55 7.18 -39.51 -13.58
CA MET A 55 6.00 -38.94 -14.25
C MET A 55 4.92 -38.53 -13.25
N VAL A 56 4.62 -39.35 -12.24
CA VAL A 56 3.69 -39.01 -11.16
C VAL A 56 4.23 -37.85 -10.34
N SER A 57 5.53 -37.80 -10.04
CA SER A 57 6.15 -36.68 -9.34
C SER A 57 6.09 -35.39 -10.15
N PHE A 58 6.23 -35.46 -11.48
CA PHE A 58 6.10 -34.32 -12.38
C PHE A 58 4.65 -33.85 -12.53
N ILE A 59 3.69 -34.77 -12.64
CA ILE A 59 2.26 -34.44 -12.65
C ILE A 59 1.84 -33.83 -11.32
N LEU A 60 2.35 -34.36 -10.20
CA LEU A 60 2.12 -33.80 -8.88
C LEU A 60 2.82 -32.46 -8.71
N SER A 61 4.04 -32.24 -9.22
CA SER A 61 4.72 -30.95 -9.11
C SER A 61 4.10 -29.88 -9.99
N VAL A 62 3.65 -30.21 -11.20
CA VAL A 62 2.87 -29.31 -12.06
C VAL A 62 1.48 -29.07 -11.48
N GLY A 63 0.84 -30.10 -10.91
CA GLY A 63 -0.43 -29.98 -10.19
C GLY A 63 -0.31 -29.10 -8.94
N PHE A 64 0.74 -29.27 -8.14
CA PHE A 64 1.06 -28.39 -7.02
C PHE A 64 1.43 -26.99 -7.48
N TYR A 65 2.17 -26.82 -8.59
CA TYR A 65 2.47 -25.50 -9.14
C TYR A 65 1.20 -24.81 -9.65
N GLN A 66 0.26 -25.54 -10.25
CA GLN A 66 -1.04 -25.01 -10.67
C GLN A 66 -1.97 -24.75 -9.49
N ILE A 67 -1.94 -25.56 -8.43
CA ILE A 67 -2.69 -25.32 -7.19
C ILE A 67 -2.10 -24.14 -6.43
N ILE A 68 -0.78 -24.04 -6.30
CA ILE A 68 -0.08 -22.89 -5.71
C ILE A 68 -0.29 -21.65 -6.57
N SER A 69 -0.24 -21.75 -7.91
CA SER A 69 -0.54 -20.64 -8.82
C SER A 69 -2.01 -20.24 -8.80
N ALA A 70 -2.95 -21.18 -8.58
CA ALA A 70 -4.37 -20.91 -8.41
C ALA A 70 -4.71 -20.41 -7.00
N GLU A 71 -3.95 -20.77 -5.97
CA GLU A 71 -4.04 -20.19 -4.61
C GLU A 71 -3.37 -18.81 -4.56
N LEU A 72 -2.29 -18.57 -5.32
CA LEU A 72 -1.70 -17.25 -5.59
C LEU A 72 -2.58 -16.37 -6.47
N HIS A 73 -3.51 -16.95 -7.23
CA HIS A 73 -4.50 -16.24 -8.04
C HIS A 73 -5.94 -16.38 -7.54
N GLY A 74 -6.17 -16.93 -6.35
CA GLY A 74 -7.53 -17.26 -5.94
C GLY A 74 -7.67 -18.20 -4.75
N SER A 75 -7.11 -17.85 -3.59
CA SER A 75 -7.88 -18.00 -2.36
C SER A 75 -8.42 -16.62 -1.98
N GLY A 76 -9.74 -16.44 -2.13
CA GLY A 76 -10.44 -15.21 -1.83
C GLY A 76 -10.48 -14.94 -0.33
N ALA A 77 -9.33 -14.65 0.28
CA ALA A 77 -9.30 -13.72 1.39
C ALA A 77 -9.86 -12.42 0.82
N SER A 78 -11.06 -12.03 1.22
CA SER A 78 -11.66 -10.83 0.67
C SER A 78 -10.85 -9.62 1.13
N LEU A 79 -9.87 -9.19 0.31
CA LEU A 79 -9.26 -7.85 0.37
C LEU A 79 -10.33 -6.75 0.23
N ARG A 80 -11.58 -7.15 -0.08
CA ARG A 80 -12.77 -6.34 -0.28
C ARG A 80 -13.77 -6.59 0.85
N SER A 81 -13.68 -5.85 1.96
CA SER A 81 -14.67 -5.94 3.03
C SER A 81 -15.82 -4.95 2.88
N ILE A 82 -15.63 -3.86 2.11
CA ILE A 82 -16.59 -2.75 2.00
C ILE A 82 -16.76 -2.33 0.52
N PRO A 83 -18.00 -2.09 0.04
CA PRO A 83 -18.23 -1.49 -1.28
C PRO A 83 -17.49 -0.15 -1.40
N ALA A 84 -16.96 0.12 -2.60
CA ALA A 84 -16.25 1.37 -2.83
C ALA A 84 -17.24 2.55 -2.83
N VAL A 85 -16.82 3.68 -2.27
CA VAL A 85 -17.49 4.97 -2.47
C VAL A 85 -17.25 5.39 -3.91
N ASP A 86 -18.33 5.71 -4.62
CA ASP A 86 -18.25 6.16 -6.00
C ASP A 86 -17.54 7.50 -6.10
N ASN A 87 -16.76 7.68 -7.17
CA ASN A 87 -16.06 8.93 -7.50
C ASN A 87 -15.15 9.52 -6.39
N VAL A 88 -14.61 8.66 -5.52
CA VAL A 88 -13.62 9.06 -4.51
C VAL A 88 -12.38 8.18 -4.63
N PHE A 89 -11.22 8.82 -4.74
CA PHE A 89 -9.94 8.14 -4.84
C PHE A 89 -8.90 8.74 -3.90
N VAL A 90 -8.02 7.89 -3.39
CA VAL A 90 -6.75 8.31 -2.79
C VAL A 90 -5.61 8.11 -3.79
N ALA A 91 -4.69 9.06 -3.87
CA ALA A 91 -3.61 9.08 -4.85
C ALA A 91 -2.24 8.89 -4.16
N PHE A 92 -1.45 7.92 -4.64
CA PHE A 92 -0.09 7.60 -4.14
C PHE A 92 0.96 7.55 -5.25
N GLY A 93 2.10 8.22 -5.06
CA GLY A 93 3.25 8.05 -5.94
C GLY A 93 4.34 7.19 -5.34
N THR A 94 4.98 6.38 -6.18
CA THR A 94 6.14 5.58 -5.78
C THR A 94 7.06 5.33 -6.97
N THR A 95 8.33 5.07 -6.68
CA THR A 95 9.34 4.65 -7.64
C THR A 95 9.37 3.12 -7.76
N SER A 96 10.28 2.58 -8.58
CA SER A 96 10.56 1.15 -8.71
C SER A 96 11.29 0.56 -7.50
N GLU A 97 11.56 1.34 -6.46
CA GLU A 97 12.09 0.81 -5.20
C GLU A 97 11.02 -0.03 -4.47
N SER A 98 11.27 -1.33 -4.34
CA SER A 98 10.31 -2.27 -3.75
C SER A 98 9.93 -1.93 -2.30
N SER A 99 10.82 -1.28 -1.55
CA SER A 99 10.56 -0.77 -0.18
C SER A 99 9.44 0.26 -0.18
N GLU A 100 9.49 1.20 -1.13
CA GLU A 100 8.51 2.29 -1.25
C GLU A 100 7.17 1.76 -1.77
N LEU A 101 7.21 0.86 -2.77
CA LEU A 101 6.02 0.23 -3.31
C LEU A 101 5.27 -0.61 -2.26
N LEU A 102 6.00 -1.29 -1.36
CA LEU A 102 5.41 -2.01 -0.22
C LEU A 102 4.65 -1.06 0.74
N LYS A 103 5.20 0.13 1.02
CA LYS A 103 4.52 1.12 1.88
C LYS A 103 3.21 1.59 1.24
N VAL A 104 3.22 1.82 -0.08
CA VAL A 104 2.00 2.18 -0.82
C VAL A 104 0.95 1.09 -0.72
N ILE A 105 1.31 -0.20 -0.83
CA ILE A 105 0.35 -1.31 -0.70
C ILE A 105 -0.30 -1.32 0.69
N LEU A 106 0.49 -1.17 1.75
CA LEU A 106 -0.02 -1.14 3.12
C LEU A 106 -1.03 0.00 3.30
N ALA A 107 -0.67 1.21 2.84
CA ALA A 107 -1.54 2.38 2.91
C ALA A 107 -2.79 2.23 2.05
N ALA A 108 -2.64 1.81 0.79
CA ALA A 108 -3.75 1.60 -0.14
C ALA A 108 -4.77 0.59 0.39
N GLN A 109 -4.33 -0.48 1.04
CA GLN A 109 -5.25 -1.43 1.66
C GLN A 109 -6.00 -0.84 2.85
N VAL A 110 -5.40 0.05 3.65
CA VAL A 110 -6.11 0.78 4.72
C VAL A 110 -7.25 1.62 4.14
N TRP A 111 -6.96 2.38 3.07
CA TRP A 111 -7.99 3.17 2.39
C TRP A 111 -9.05 2.28 1.73
N ARG A 112 -8.66 1.14 1.16
CA ARG A 112 -9.61 0.17 0.59
C ARG A 112 -10.55 -0.40 1.66
N ASN A 113 -10.03 -0.65 2.86
CA ASN A 113 -10.80 -1.08 4.03
C ASN A 113 -11.76 0.01 4.54
N LEU A 114 -11.62 1.26 4.11
CA LEU A 114 -12.57 2.36 4.35
C LEU A 114 -13.52 2.60 3.17
N GLY A 115 -13.44 1.77 2.12
CA GLY A 115 -14.24 1.91 0.92
C GLY A 115 -13.68 2.92 -0.10
N VAL A 116 -12.44 3.38 0.02
CA VAL A 116 -11.83 4.29 -0.96
C VAL A 116 -10.89 3.51 -1.88
N ARG A 117 -10.99 3.72 -3.20
CA ARG A 117 -10.07 3.12 -4.17
C ARG A 117 -8.81 3.95 -4.31
N SER A 118 -7.71 3.30 -4.64
CA SER A 118 -6.43 3.97 -4.81
C SER A 118 -6.10 4.18 -6.29
N ILE A 119 -5.43 5.29 -6.56
CA ILE A 119 -4.70 5.55 -7.80
C ILE A 119 -3.23 5.52 -7.42
N VAL A 120 -2.44 4.69 -8.10
CA VAL A 120 -1.01 4.55 -7.82
C VAL A 120 -0.23 4.88 -9.08
N SER A 121 0.55 5.95 -9.06
CA SER A 121 1.49 6.25 -10.13
C SER A 121 2.83 5.62 -9.83
N LEU A 122 3.27 4.77 -10.75
CA LEU A 122 4.55 4.10 -10.77
C LEU A 122 5.48 4.95 -11.63
N VAL A 123 6.43 5.61 -10.98
CA VAL A 123 7.34 6.58 -11.60
C VAL A 123 8.67 5.91 -11.91
N GLY A 124 9.13 6.06 -13.15
CA GLY A 124 10.40 5.54 -13.65
C GLY A 124 10.20 4.56 -14.80
N ASP A 125 11.25 3.78 -15.10
CA ASP A 125 11.21 2.80 -16.18
C ASP A 125 10.14 1.72 -15.94
N SER A 126 9.19 1.64 -16.88
CA SER A 126 8.07 0.69 -16.83
C SER A 126 8.51 -0.77 -16.75
N GLU A 127 9.63 -1.13 -17.38
CA GLU A 127 10.14 -2.51 -17.40
C GLU A 127 10.48 -2.99 -15.97
N LEU A 128 11.04 -2.10 -15.14
CA LEU A 128 11.40 -2.40 -13.75
C LEU A 128 10.19 -2.78 -12.87
N PHE A 129 8.98 -2.39 -13.26
CA PHE A 129 7.75 -2.75 -12.55
C PHE A 129 7.16 -4.09 -12.99
N HIS A 130 7.64 -4.64 -14.11
CA HIS A 130 7.19 -5.92 -14.66
C HIS A 130 8.15 -7.08 -14.32
N GLU A 131 9.19 -6.82 -13.53
CA GLU A 131 10.19 -7.78 -13.13
C GLU A 131 10.25 -8.01 -11.62
N GLY A 132 10.84 -9.15 -11.23
CA GLY A 132 11.20 -9.48 -9.85
C GLY A 132 10.09 -9.25 -8.81
N PRO A 133 10.40 -8.64 -7.64
CA PRO A 133 9.43 -8.39 -6.58
C PRO A 133 8.41 -7.31 -6.97
N ASN A 134 8.77 -6.37 -7.86
CA ASN A 134 7.87 -5.29 -8.26
C ASN A 134 6.66 -5.84 -9.03
N LYS A 135 6.85 -6.83 -9.90
CA LYS A 135 5.73 -7.52 -10.57
C LYS A 135 4.72 -8.08 -9.57
N MET A 136 5.21 -8.72 -8.50
CA MET A 136 4.34 -9.26 -7.44
C MET A 136 3.59 -8.12 -6.73
N LEU A 137 4.30 -7.05 -6.38
CA LEU A 137 3.70 -5.89 -5.69
C LEU A 137 2.66 -5.18 -6.55
N VAL A 138 2.91 -4.99 -7.84
CA VAL A 138 1.94 -4.45 -8.80
C VAL A 138 0.71 -5.35 -8.90
N ASN A 139 0.89 -6.67 -8.92
CA ASN A 139 -0.25 -7.61 -8.92
C ASN A 139 -1.10 -7.46 -7.64
N VAL A 140 -0.48 -7.24 -6.48
CA VAL A 140 -1.20 -6.98 -5.22
C VAL A 140 -2.00 -5.68 -5.33
N LEU A 141 -1.41 -4.61 -5.87
CA LEU A 141 -2.14 -3.35 -6.13
C LEU A 141 -3.38 -3.56 -7.00
N THR A 142 -3.27 -4.35 -8.07
CA THR A 142 -4.41 -4.68 -8.93
C THR A 142 -5.47 -5.50 -8.19
N GLN A 143 -5.07 -6.45 -7.33
CA GLN A 143 -6.00 -7.27 -6.53
C GLN A 143 -6.83 -6.44 -5.55
N ILE A 144 -6.24 -5.39 -4.96
CA ILE A 144 -6.92 -4.46 -4.06
C ILE A 144 -7.73 -3.39 -4.81
N GLU A 145 -7.89 -3.53 -6.14
CA GLU A 145 -8.61 -2.60 -7.01
C GLU A 145 -7.97 -1.21 -7.09
N ALA A 146 -6.65 -1.12 -6.88
CA ALA A 146 -5.93 0.10 -7.20
C ALA A 146 -5.82 0.25 -8.72
N THR A 147 -6.04 1.47 -9.21
CA THR A 147 -5.71 1.81 -10.59
C THR A 147 -4.24 2.17 -10.66
N VAL A 148 -3.49 1.44 -11.48
CA VAL A 148 -2.05 1.64 -11.64
C VAL A 148 -1.79 2.45 -12.91
N THR A 149 -0.98 3.49 -12.81
CA THR A 149 -0.57 4.33 -13.95
C THR A 149 0.95 4.39 -14.00
N TYR A 150 1.53 4.18 -15.17
CA TYR A 150 2.97 4.28 -15.38
C TYR A 150 3.31 5.68 -15.86
N VAL A 151 4.32 6.30 -15.25
CA VAL A 151 4.77 7.64 -15.62
C VAL A 151 6.29 7.64 -15.74
N GLU A 152 6.77 7.91 -16.96
CA GLU A 152 8.19 8.01 -17.24
C GLU A 152 8.67 9.44 -16.96
N ALA A 153 9.71 9.59 -16.15
CA ALA A 153 10.32 10.87 -15.80
C ALA A 153 11.28 11.34 -16.90
N ASN A 154 11.29 12.64 -17.21
CA ASN A 154 12.18 13.19 -18.24
C ASN A 154 13.27 14.10 -17.64
N ASP A 155 12.86 15.14 -16.92
CA ASP A 155 13.70 16.23 -16.43
C ASP A 155 13.74 16.29 -14.89
N VAL A 156 12.75 15.70 -14.21
CA VAL A 156 12.66 15.64 -12.75
C VAL A 156 13.10 14.28 -12.22
N HIS A 157 13.90 14.27 -11.15
CA HIS A 157 14.31 13.03 -10.50
C HIS A 157 13.10 12.21 -9.99
N ASP A 158 13.08 10.91 -10.25
CA ASP A 158 11.97 9.98 -9.97
C ASP A 158 11.40 10.11 -8.55
N GLU A 159 12.26 10.22 -7.53
CA GLU A 159 11.82 10.41 -6.13
C GLU A 159 11.01 11.70 -5.90
N ASN A 160 11.40 12.80 -6.55
CA ASN A 160 10.70 14.08 -6.43
C ASN A 160 9.41 14.03 -7.26
N MET A 161 9.45 13.38 -8.41
CA MET A 161 8.30 13.17 -9.26
C MET A 161 7.24 12.27 -8.60
N ALA A 162 7.65 11.21 -7.89
CA ALA A 162 6.77 10.38 -7.09
C ALA A 162 6.06 11.19 -5.98
N LYS A 163 6.75 12.15 -5.36
CA LYS A 163 6.12 13.07 -4.39
C LYS A 163 5.15 14.05 -5.03
N LEU A 164 5.34 14.35 -6.31
CA LEU A 164 4.49 15.25 -7.11
C LEU A 164 3.36 14.49 -7.83
N MET A 165 3.22 13.17 -7.58
CA MET A 165 2.23 12.26 -8.15
C MET A 165 0.79 12.82 -8.26
N PRO A 166 0.26 13.57 -7.28
CA PRO A 166 -1.07 14.17 -7.43
C PRO A 166 -1.24 14.95 -8.73
N PHE A 167 -0.22 15.71 -9.16
CA PHE A 167 -0.29 16.47 -10.41
C PHE A 167 -0.40 15.58 -11.64
N TYR A 168 0.28 14.43 -11.62
CA TYR A 168 0.28 13.49 -12.72
C TYR A 168 -1.05 12.74 -12.82
N VAL A 169 -1.65 12.30 -11.70
CA VAL A 169 -3.00 11.68 -11.73
C VAL A 169 -4.05 12.58 -12.36
N ILE A 170 -3.91 13.88 -12.14
CA ILE A 170 -4.92 14.88 -12.46
C ILE A 170 -4.81 15.36 -13.91
N ALA A 171 -3.59 15.35 -14.48
CA ALA A 171 -3.29 15.99 -15.76
C ALA A 171 -2.76 15.06 -16.84
N TYR A 172 -2.13 13.92 -16.46
CA TYR A 172 -1.33 13.11 -17.38
C TYR A 172 -2.15 12.44 -18.49
N SER A 173 -1.60 12.49 -19.71
CA SER A 173 -2.21 12.02 -20.95
C SER A 173 -1.79 10.61 -21.42
N GLY A 174 -0.97 9.89 -20.64
CA GLY A 174 -0.41 8.60 -21.07
C GLY A 174 -1.45 7.53 -21.41
N ASN A 175 -0.99 6.42 -22.01
CA ASN A 175 -1.79 5.43 -22.74
C ASN A 175 -3.00 4.79 -22.03
N ASP A 176 -3.18 4.96 -20.73
CA ASP A 176 -4.28 4.39 -19.95
C ASP A 176 -4.94 5.50 -19.12
N THR A 177 -5.88 6.23 -19.73
CA THR A 177 -6.26 7.56 -19.27
C THR A 177 -7.31 7.54 -18.16
N LEU A 178 -6.87 7.20 -16.95
CA LEU A 178 -7.65 7.35 -15.74
C LEU A 178 -8.24 8.77 -15.61
N ALA A 179 -7.44 9.82 -15.79
CA ALA A 179 -7.90 11.23 -15.72
C ALA A 179 -9.03 11.57 -16.73
N GLN A 180 -9.10 10.88 -17.87
CA GLN A 180 -10.16 11.09 -18.87
C GLN A 180 -11.46 10.40 -18.46
N ASN A 181 -11.35 9.28 -17.74
CA ASN A 181 -12.49 8.51 -17.27
C ASN A 181 -13.08 9.04 -15.95
N LEU A 182 -12.40 9.99 -15.29
CA LEU A 182 -12.89 10.64 -14.08
C LEU A 182 -13.80 11.84 -14.39
N TYR A 183 -14.94 11.87 -13.70
CA TYR A 183 -15.86 12.99 -13.70
C TYR A 183 -15.23 14.20 -12.99
N GLU A 184 -15.65 15.42 -13.35
CA GLU A 184 -15.11 16.65 -12.76
C GLU A 184 -15.33 16.79 -11.25
N ASP A 185 -16.40 16.19 -10.74
CA ASP A 185 -16.77 16.13 -9.32
C ASP A 185 -16.07 14.98 -8.56
N THR A 186 -15.24 14.18 -9.24
CA THR A 186 -14.46 13.13 -8.58
C THR A 186 -13.54 13.73 -7.54
N VAL A 187 -13.61 13.24 -6.30
CA VAL A 187 -12.70 13.64 -5.21
C VAL A 187 -11.39 12.88 -5.33
N ILE A 188 -10.29 13.62 -5.37
CA ILE A 188 -8.94 13.09 -5.24
C ILE A 188 -8.36 13.54 -3.90
N ILE A 189 -8.02 12.57 -3.08
CA ILE A 189 -7.33 12.73 -1.79
C ILE A 189 -5.85 12.45 -2.00
N VAL A 190 -5.01 13.36 -1.52
CA VAL A 190 -3.56 13.13 -1.46
C VAL A 190 -3.23 12.64 -0.06
N ALA A 191 -2.49 11.53 0.05
CA ALA A 191 -2.08 10.97 1.32
C ALA A 191 -0.66 10.40 1.23
N ASP A 192 0.14 10.59 2.28
CA ASP A 192 1.36 9.83 2.48
C ASP A 192 1.05 8.40 2.88
N THR A 193 2.01 7.52 2.63
CA THR A 193 1.94 6.11 3.02
C THR A 193 1.92 5.90 4.53
N ASP A 194 2.31 6.91 5.31
CA ASP A 194 2.43 6.86 6.76
C ASP A 194 1.24 7.47 7.52
N TYR A 195 0.16 7.74 6.79
CA TYR A 195 -1.06 8.34 7.30
C TYR A 195 -2.22 7.34 7.29
N ILE A 196 -2.95 7.25 8.40
CA ILE A 196 -4.13 6.39 8.56
C ILE A 196 -5.32 7.26 9.03
N PRO A 197 -6.35 7.47 8.19
CA PRO A 197 -7.58 8.12 8.62
C PRO A 197 -8.43 7.17 9.48
N MET A 198 -9.02 7.67 10.57
CA MET A 198 -9.90 6.86 11.42
C MET A 198 -11.37 6.89 10.98
N ASP A 199 -11.75 7.91 10.21
CA ASP A 199 -13.08 8.04 9.63
C ASP A 199 -13.02 8.72 8.26
N LEU A 200 -13.92 8.39 7.34
CA LEU A 200 -13.90 8.96 5.98
C LEU A 200 -14.67 10.29 5.88
N ALA A 201 -15.71 10.48 6.69
CA ALA A 201 -16.58 11.65 6.63
C ALA A 201 -15.85 12.94 7.03
N SER A 202 -14.96 12.82 8.02
CA SER A 202 -14.01 13.86 8.32
C SER A 202 -13.17 14.07 7.09
N HIS A 203 -12.66 13.08 6.35
CA HIS A 203 -11.68 13.26 5.25
C HIS A 203 -12.20 13.66 3.85
N LEU A 204 -13.53 13.73 3.62
CA LEU A 204 -14.10 14.10 2.30
C LEU A 204 -14.73 15.50 2.21
N PRO A 205 -14.56 16.23 1.08
CA PRO A 205 -15.29 17.45 0.81
C PRO A 205 -16.80 17.15 0.60
N ALA A 206 -17.67 18.05 1.07
CA ALA A 206 -19.13 17.91 0.92
C ALA A 206 -19.59 18.58 -0.38
N ILE A 207 -19.41 17.88 -1.50
CA ILE A 207 -19.67 18.38 -2.85
C ILE A 207 -21.13 18.84 -2.99
N GLU A 208 -22.07 18.10 -2.42
CA GLU A 208 -23.50 18.42 -2.44
C GLU A 208 -23.84 19.74 -1.72
N LYS A 209 -22.93 20.23 -0.88
CA LYS A 209 -23.02 21.53 -0.18
C LYS A 209 -22.21 22.62 -0.87
N GLY A 210 -21.62 22.34 -2.04
CA GLY A 210 -20.75 23.26 -2.77
C GLY A 210 -19.33 23.37 -2.19
N ILE A 211 -18.94 22.46 -1.30
CA ILE A 211 -17.59 22.40 -0.74
C ILE A 211 -16.75 21.47 -1.62
N GLU A 212 -15.80 22.05 -2.35
CA GLU A 212 -15.00 21.33 -3.35
C GLU A 212 -13.52 21.18 -2.96
N ILE A 213 -13.10 21.89 -1.91
CA ILE A 213 -11.77 21.81 -1.32
C ILE A 213 -11.93 21.60 0.17
N LYS A 214 -11.24 20.59 0.72
CA LYS A 214 -11.14 20.36 2.14
C LYS A 214 -9.69 20.11 2.53
N ILE A 215 -9.26 20.85 3.54
CA ILE A 215 -7.91 20.81 4.10
C ILE A 215 -8.05 20.45 5.58
N TYR A 216 -7.61 19.27 5.99
CA TYR A 216 -7.56 18.91 7.43
C TYR A 216 -6.35 19.54 8.08
N ASP A 217 -6.55 19.98 9.32
CA ASP A 217 -5.46 20.36 10.19
C ASP A 217 -4.62 21.52 9.59
N ASN A 218 -5.30 22.61 9.23
CA ASN A 218 -4.69 23.83 8.70
C ASN A 218 -3.58 24.40 9.62
N ASN A 219 -3.67 24.14 10.92
CA ASN A 219 -2.70 24.59 11.91
C ASN A 219 -1.62 23.55 12.25
N CYS A 220 -1.58 22.38 11.59
CA CYS A 220 -0.65 21.30 11.91
C CYS A 220 0.82 21.66 11.79
N CYS A 221 1.11 22.66 10.95
CA CYS A 221 2.35 22.72 10.24
C CYS A 221 2.86 24.17 10.17
N ASP A 222 4.17 24.31 10.40
CA ASP A 222 4.88 25.60 10.45
C ASP A 222 4.66 26.46 9.20
N VAL A 223 4.91 27.76 9.32
CA VAL A 223 4.95 28.66 8.16
C VAL A 223 6.22 28.42 7.34
N LEU A 224 6.06 28.19 6.03
CA LEU A 224 7.16 28.21 5.08
C LEU A 224 7.55 29.66 4.80
N ASN A 225 8.79 30.01 5.14
CA ASN A 225 9.36 31.32 4.85
C ASN A 225 10.18 31.26 3.56
N LEU A 226 9.73 31.95 2.52
CA LEU A 226 10.39 32.08 1.23
C LEU A 226 10.78 33.55 1.02
N GLY A 227 11.93 33.93 1.57
CA GLY A 227 12.32 35.35 1.62
C GLY A 227 11.32 36.15 2.45
N GLU A 228 10.63 37.09 1.81
CA GLU A 228 9.59 37.93 2.45
C GLU A 228 8.19 37.30 2.44
N ILE A 229 8.00 36.19 1.69
CA ILE A 229 6.70 35.53 1.58
C ILE A 229 6.56 34.49 2.68
N GLN A 230 5.49 34.61 3.46
CA GLN A 230 5.07 33.63 4.46
C GLN A 230 3.90 32.82 3.91
N LEU A 231 4.09 31.50 3.79
CA LEU A 231 3.05 30.59 3.32
C LEU A 231 2.72 29.58 4.42
N HIS A 232 1.43 29.35 4.65
CA HIS A 232 1.02 28.23 5.49
C HIS A 232 1.45 26.93 4.82
N LYS A 233 2.18 26.10 5.56
CA LYS A 233 2.43 24.72 5.15
C LYS A 233 1.16 23.93 5.42
N TYR A 234 0.61 23.32 4.38
CA TYR A 234 -0.47 22.37 4.55
C TYR A 234 0.16 20.98 4.57
N SER A 235 -0.20 20.13 5.55
CA SER A 235 0.16 18.72 5.44
C SER A 235 -0.54 18.18 4.20
N MET A 236 0.20 17.66 3.24
CA MET A 236 -0.43 17.14 2.03
C MET A 236 -1.18 15.84 2.29
N ASN A 237 -1.04 15.25 3.49
CA ASN A 237 -1.79 14.07 3.94
C ASN A 237 -3.25 14.39 4.27
N THR A 238 -3.60 15.67 4.19
CA THR A 238 -4.88 16.18 4.64
C THR A 238 -5.60 16.99 3.56
N VAL A 239 -5.18 16.89 2.30
CA VAL A 239 -5.80 17.67 1.22
C VAL A 239 -6.68 16.77 0.35
N ALA A 240 -7.96 17.10 0.30
CA ALA A 240 -8.93 16.48 -0.58
C ALA A 240 -9.64 17.55 -1.41
N MET A 241 -9.67 17.39 -2.74
CA MET A 241 -10.38 18.31 -3.62
C MET A 241 -11.04 17.56 -4.78
N THR A 242 -12.03 18.18 -5.41
CA THR A 242 -12.56 17.68 -6.69
C THR A 242 -11.53 17.82 -7.81
N LEU A 243 -11.62 16.98 -8.83
CA LEU A 243 -10.73 16.99 -9.99
C LEU A 243 -10.69 18.37 -10.68
N ASN A 244 -11.85 19.01 -10.84
CA ASN A 244 -11.93 20.38 -11.39
C ASN A 244 -11.13 21.38 -10.54
N LYS A 245 -11.16 21.27 -9.21
CA LYS A 245 -10.38 22.17 -8.34
C LYS A 245 -8.89 21.93 -8.42
N TRP A 246 -8.46 20.69 -8.44
CA TRP A 246 -7.05 20.40 -8.66
C TRP A 246 -6.56 21.04 -9.98
N GLN A 247 -7.33 20.92 -11.06
CA GLN A 247 -7.01 21.54 -12.35
C GLN A 247 -6.93 23.06 -12.26
N ARG A 248 -7.87 23.72 -11.58
CA ARG A 248 -7.88 25.18 -11.43
C ARG A 248 -6.78 25.72 -10.52
N VAL A 249 -6.52 25.09 -9.37
CA VAL A 249 -5.51 25.54 -8.40
C VAL A 249 -4.12 25.46 -9.01
N PHE A 250 -3.84 24.38 -9.76
CA PHE A 250 -2.52 24.13 -10.32
C PHE A 250 -2.35 24.58 -11.76
N ASN A 251 -3.41 25.14 -12.37
CA ASN A 251 -3.45 25.49 -13.79
C ASN A 251 -3.05 24.30 -14.68
N LEU A 252 -3.63 23.14 -14.40
CA LEU A 252 -3.43 21.91 -15.16
C LEU A 252 -4.59 21.72 -16.13
N SER A 253 -4.28 21.36 -17.37
CA SER A 253 -5.28 20.86 -18.31
C SER A 253 -5.36 19.33 -18.23
N ARG A 254 -6.51 18.78 -18.64
CA ARG A 254 -6.53 17.35 -19.01
C ARG A 254 -5.62 17.19 -20.23
N GLN A 255 -4.90 16.08 -20.28
CA GLN A 255 -4.07 15.68 -21.41
C GLN A 255 -2.72 16.39 -21.54
N MET A 256 -2.08 16.72 -20.42
CA MET A 256 -0.69 17.19 -20.44
C MET A 256 0.27 16.00 -20.57
N SER A 257 1.30 16.14 -21.40
CA SER A 257 2.45 15.26 -21.41
C SER A 257 3.26 15.39 -20.12
N THR A 258 4.07 14.37 -19.78
CA THR A 258 4.92 14.45 -18.58
C THR A 258 5.83 15.68 -18.62
N SER A 259 6.43 15.98 -19.78
CA SER A 259 7.31 17.13 -19.96
C SER A 259 6.59 18.47 -19.77
N GLU A 260 5.33 18.60 -20.19
CA GLU A 260 4.53 19.81 -19.92
C GLU A 260 4.25 19.99 -18.44
N ILE A 261 3.95 18.90 -17.72
CA ILE A 261 3.73 18.93 -16.27
C ILE A 261 5.03 19.29 -15.54
N GLU A 262 6.14 18.64 -15.90
CA GLU A 262 7.46 18.88 -15.33
C GLU A 262 7.97 20.28 -15.62
N ALA A 263 7.79 20.80 -16.84
CA ALA A 263 8.14 22.18 -17.18
C ALA A 263 7.36 23.19 -16.32
N GLY A 264 6.06 22.96 -16.12
CA GLY A 264 5.25 23.78 -15.21
C GLY A 264 5.72 23.70 -13.76
N ILE A 265 6.19 22.54 -13.31
CA ILE A 265 6.79 22.37 -11.98
C ILE A 265 8.11 23.16 -11.89
N VAL A 266 9.03 22.97 -12.84
CA VAL A 266 10.36 23.62 -12.84
C VAL A 266 10.23 25.15 -12.95
N GLU A 267 9.36 25.66 -13.83
CA GLU A 267 9.12 27.09 -13.99
C GLU A 267 8.66 27.75 -12.68
N ASN A 268 7.84 27.05 -11.89
CA ASN A 268 7.23 27.60 -10.69
C ASN A 268 8.03 27.38 -9.41
N TYR A 269 8.92 26.37 -9.36
CA TYR A 269 9.59 25.94 -8.13
C TYR A 269 11.13 25.89 -8.25
N GLY A 270 11.70 26.11 -9.45
CA GLY A 270 13.14 26.26 -9.71
C GLY A 270 13.98 24.99 -9.54
N ASP A 271 15.31 25.15 -9.59
CA ASP A 271 16.32 24.07 -9.49
C ASP A 271 16.24 23.23 -8.21
N PHE A 272 15.47 23.67 -7.20
CA PHE A 272 15.24 22.96 -5.94
C PHE A 272 14.66 21.55 -6.14
N ILE A 273 13.86 21.35 -7.20
CA ILE A 273 13.25 20.07 -7.56
C ILE A 273 14.20 19.23 -8.44
N VAL A 274 15.07 19.90 -9.21
CA VAL A 274 16.00 19.27 -10.17
C VAL A 274 17.22 18.67 -9.48
N LEU A 275 17.72 19.28 -8.40
CA LEU A 275 19.00 18.92 -7.78
C LEU A 275 18.95 17.81 -6.70
N GLY A 276 17.79 17.21 -6.43
CA GLY A 276 17.69 16.07 -5.50
C GLY A 276 18.18 16.34 -4.07
N ALA A 277 18.16 17.59 -3.60
CA ALA A 277 18.66 17.96 -2.27
C ALA A 277 17.83 17.31 -1.15
N LYS A 278 18.34 16.18 -0.61
CA LYS A 278 17.62 15.25 0.28
C LYS A 278 16.87 15.87 1.46
N GLN A 279 17.36 16.96 2.06
CA GLN A 279 16.72 17.57 3.23
C GLN A 279 15.57 18.53 2.88
N GLN A 280 15.60 19.17 1.70
CA GLN A 280 14.58 20.15 1.28
C GLN A 280 13.56 19.52 0.32
N ALA A 281 13.93 18.44 -0.37
CA ALA A 281 13.04 17.57 -1.15
C ALA A 281 11.88 16.96 -0.33
N PHE A 282 11.93 17.01 1.01
CA PHE A 282 10.84 16.59 1.88
C PHE A 282 9.62 17.49 1.85
N TYR A 283 9.77 18.76 1.44
CA TYR A 283 8.66 19.73 1.45
C TYR A 283 8.27 20.23 0.06
N VAL A 284 8.82 19.62 -1.00
CA VAL A 284 8.58 20.07 -2.38
C VAL A 284 7.08 20.05 -2.72
N ARG A 285 6.36 19.01 -2.29
CA ARG A 285 4.92 18.87 -2.53
C ARG A 285 4.11 19.91 -1.72
N GLU A 286 4.42 20.08 -0.44
CA GLU A 286 3.78 21.05 0.47
C GLU A 286 4.03 22.48 0.02
N LEU A 287 5.26 22.79 -0.41
CA LEU A 287 5.66 24.08 -0.95
C LEU A 287 4.93 24.37 -2.26
N ALA A 288 4.91 23.40 -3.18
CA ALA A 288 4.23 23.52 -4.45
C ALA A 288 2.76 23.84 -4.27
N PHE A 289 2.11 23.08 -3.37
CA PHE A 289 0.73 23.31 -3.01
C PHE A 289 0.51 24.68 -2.36
N ALA A 290 1.30 25.04 -1.34
CA ALA A 290 1.13 26.29 -0.61
C ALA A 290 1.27 27.52 -1.52
N MET A 291 2.22 27.50 -2.47
CA MET A 291 2.40 28.57 -3.45
C MET A 291 1.21 28.69 -4.39
N LYS A 292 0.81 27.60 -5.05
CA LYS A 292 -0.28 27.62 -6.04
C LYS A 292 -1.62 27.91 -5.40
N PHE A 293 -1.89 27.34 -4.25
CA PHE A 293 -3.10 27.62 -3.50
C PHE A 293 -3.17 29.09 -3.06
N ASN A 294 -2.06 29.69 -2.62
CA ASN A 294 -2.02 31.11 -2.28
C ASN A 294 -2.21 32.01 -3.52
N GLN A 295 -1.59 31.68 -4.66
CA GLN A 295 -1.79 32.40 -5.92
C GLN A 295 -3.24 32.34 -6.37
N PHE A 296 -3.84 31.15 -6.37
CA PHE A 296 -5.25 30.94 -6.68
C PHE A 296 -6.17 31.77 -5.77
N LYS A 297 -5.96 31.69 -4.45
CA LYS A 297 -6.73 32.43 -3.44
C LYS A 297 -6.67 33.95 -3.66
N ASN A 298 -5.51 34.48 -4.05
CA ASN A 298 -5.30 35.92 -4.24
C ASN A 298 -5.77 36.42 -5.63
N GLY A 299 -5.72 35.56 -6.65
CA GLY A 299 -6.11 35.86 -8.03
C GLY A 299 -7.62 35.76 -8.30
N ASP A 300 -8.31 34.83 -7.66
CA ASP A 300 -9.74 34.56 -7.93
C ASP A 300 -10.65 35.23 -6.88
N LYS A 301 -10.69 36.57 -6.90
CA LYS A 301 -11.46 37.41 -5.95
C LYS A 301 -12.99 37.18 -5.98
N ASN A 302 -13.51 36.50 -7.02
CA ASN A 302 -14.93 36.21 -7.21
C ASN A 302 -15.26 34.72 -7.06
N SER A 303 -14.32 33.89 -6.60
CA SER A 303 -14.59 32.48 -6.32
C SER A 303 -15.56 32.35 -5.13
N LEU A 304 -16.86 32.34 -5.41
CA LEU A 304 -17.96 32.01 -4.49
C LEU A 304 -17.90 30.56 -3.95
N TYR A 305 -16.81 29.85 -4.19
CA TYR A 305 -16.66 28.47 -3.76
C TYR A 305 -16.25 28.47 -2.29
N SER A 306 -17.07 27.84 -1.45
CA SER A 306 -16.75 27.65 -0.04
C SER A 306 -15.54 26.71 0.05
N ILE A 307 -14.36 27.30 0.14
CA ILE A 307 -13.18 26.60 0.64
C ILE A 307 -13.47 26.38 2.11
N ASP A 308 -13.82 25.14 2.47
CA ASP A 308 -13.91 24.79 3.88
C ASP A 308 -12.52 24.42 4.36
N ILE A 309 -11.78 25.45 4.78
CA ILE A 309 -10.60 25.26 5.61
C ILE A 309 -11.14 24.92 6.99
N HIS A 310 -11.53 23.66 7.17
CA HIS A 310 -11.93 23.16 8.48
C HIS A 310 -10.69 23.07 9.36
N ASP A 311 -10.45 24.17 10.06
CA ASP A 311 -9.66 24.17 11.26
C ASP A 311 -10.49 23.49 12.36
N HIS A 312 -10.50 22.16 12.35
CA HIS A 312 -11.02 21.40 13.48
C HIS A 312 -10.12 21.73 14.67
N LYS A 313 -10.57 22.66 15.53
CA LYS A 313 -9.84 23.07 16.74
C LYS A 313 -9.56 21.90 17.70
N ASP A 314 -10.21 20.76 17.48
CA ASP A 314 -10.11 19.53 18.29
C ASP A 314 -9.66 18.31 17.45
N ILE A 315 -8.78 18.47 16.45
CA ILE A 315 -8.15 17.29 15.82
C ILE A 315 -7.25 16.60 16.83
N HIS A 316 -7.62 15.37 17.18
CA HIS A 316 -6.76 14.49 17.97
C HIS A 316 -6.02 13.56 17.01
N ARG A 317 -4.85 14.01 16.55
CA ARG A 317 -3.92 13.17 15.80
C ARG A 317 -3.09 12.32 16.75
N LEU A 318 -3.09 11.01 16.53
CA LEU A 318 -2.12 10.13 17.18
C LEU A 318 -0.82 10.15 16.39
N ASN A 319 0.20 10.84 16.89
CA ASN A 319 1.53 10.78 16.33
C ASN A 319 2.36 9.69 17.04
N VAL A 320 2.62 8.59 16.34
CA VAL A 320 3.50 7.50 16.80
C VAL A 320 4.82 7.46 16.04
N LYS A 321 5.29 8.61 15.51
CA LYS A 321 6.66 8.78 15.02
C LYS A 321 7.57 9.32 16.14
N PRO A 322 8.64 8.62 16.56
CA PRO A 322 9.11 7.29 16.14
C PRO A 322 8.40 6.14 16.89
N ILE A 323 8.06 5.07 16.18
CA ILE A 323 7.20 4.00 16.76
C ILE A 323 7.92 3.15 17.80
N LYS A 324 9.26 3.19 17.80
CA LYS A 324 10.13 2.47 18.74
C LYS A 324 9.96 2.93 20.18
N ASP A 325 9.46 4.14 20.39
CA ASP A 325 9.24 4.70 21.73
C ASP A 325 7.95 4.16 22.37
N PHE A 326 7.13 3.43 21.60
CA PHE A 326 5.86 2.87 22.05
C PHE A 326 6.00 1.36 22.32
N GLY A 327 5.58 0.92 23.51
CA GLY A 327 5.53 -0.50 23.83
C GLY A 327 4.42 -1.22 23.05
N SER A 328 4.67 -2.43 22.54
CA SER A 328 3.70 -3.20 21.74
C SER A 328 2.36 -3.42 22.47
N ARG A 329 2.37 -3.56 23.81
CA ARG A 329 1.15 -3.68 24.60
C ARG A 329 0.28 -2.43 24.50
N LEU A 330 0.88 -1.24 24.59
CA LEU A 330 0.16 0.03 24.49
C LEU A 330 -0.50 0.17 23.12
N LEU A 331 0.24 -0.10 22.04
CA LEU A 331 -0.27 -0.01 20.67
C LEU A 331 -1.47 -0.95 20.40
N LYS A 332 -1.47 -2.14 21.04
CA LYS A 332 -2.59 -3.10 20.95
C LYS A 332 -3.84 -2.63 21.68
N THR A 333 -3.67 -1.99 22.85
CA THR A 333 -4.80 -1.70 23.76
C THR A 333 -5.28 -0.26 23.73
N MET A 334 -4.55 0.66 23.07
CA MET A 334 -4.93 2.07 23.08
C MET A 334 -6.29 2.31 22.40
N PRO A 335 -7.14 3.18 22.96
CA PRO A 335 -8.47 3.46 22.43
C PRO A 335 -8.35 4.36 21.18
N LEU A 336 -8.36 3.76 20.00
CA LEU A 336 -8.22 4.51 18.73
C LEU A 336 -9.42 5.43 18.43
N THR A 337 -10.57 5.19 19.07
CA THR A 337 -11.78 6.03 18.94
C THR A 337 -11.60 7.44 19.48
N ALA A 338 -10.53 7.71 20.24
CA ALA A 338 -10.21 9.05 20.73
C ALA A 338 -9.47 9.92 19.69
N TYR A 339 -9.10 9.35 18.54
CA TYR A 339 -8.28 10.00 17.53
C TYR A 339 -9.01 10.07 16.19
N ASN A 340 -8.77 11.15 15.44
CA ASN A 340 -9.32 11.36 14.09
C ASN A 340 -8.45 10.72 13.01
N ASP A 341 -7.14 10.71 13.25
CA ASP A 341 -6.15 10.13 12.35
C ASP A 341 -4.90 9.72 13.13
N ILE A 342 -4.03 8.99 12.42
CA ILE A 342 -2.77 8.48 12.94
C ILE A 342 -1.67 8.76 11.93
N ILE A 343 -0.53 9.25 12.43
CA ILE A 343 0.72 9.30 11.69
C ILE A 343 1.67 8.28 12.32
N TYR A 344 2.18 7.34 11.54
CA TYR A 344 3.06 6.26 12.02
C TYR A 344 4.44 6.26 11.37
N ASP A 345 5.39 5.50 11.90
CA ASP A 345 6.76 5.45 11.35
C ASP A 345 6.77 4.88 9.92
N ASN A 346 7.25 5.67 8.95
CA ASN A 346 7.24 5.29 7.53
C ASN A 346 8.30 4.22 7.17
N ASN A 347 9.11 3.77 8.13
CA ASN A 347 10.16 2.78 7.90
C ASN A 347 9.68 1.33 8.14
N VAL A 348 8.40 1.02 7.91
CA VAL A 348 7.81 -0.31 8.16
C VAL A 348 8.40 -1.47 7.34
N HIS A 349 9.16 -1.16 6.30
CA HIS A 349 9.97 -2.14 5.59
C HIS A 349 11.15 -2.64 6.43
N GLU A 350 11.67 -1.82 7.36
CA GLU A 350 12.73 -2.25 8.29
C GLU A 350 12.19 -3.22 9.36
N GLN A 351 12.91 -4.32 9.59
CA GLN A 351 12.50 -5.32 10.58
C GLN A 351 12.36 -4.74 12.00
N SER A 352 13.26 -3.83 12.39
CA SER A 352 13.26 -3.21 13.72
C SER A 352 12.00 -2.38 13.98
N VAL A 353 11.48 -1.73 12.94
CA VAL A 353 10.27 -0.90 12.98
C VAL A 353 9.04 -1.79 12.90
N TRP A 354 9.05 -2.77 11.98
CA TRP A 354 7.95 -3.71 11.76
C TRP A 354 7.56 -4.51 13.02
N ASN A 355 8.54 -4.97 13.79
CA ASN A 355 8.28 -5.74 15.01
C ASN A 355 7.38 -4.98 16.01
N THR A 356 7.46 -3.65 16.03
CA THR A 356 6.59 -2.81 16.85
C THR A 356 5.35 -2.37 16.09
N ALA A 357 5.51 -1.90 14.84
CA ALA A 357 4.44 -1.39 14.01
C ALA A 357 3.34 -2.41 13.69
N SER A 358 3.72 -3.68 13.50
CA SER A 358 2.78 -4.77 13.22
C SER A 358 1.67 -4.90 14.27
N SER A 359 1.96 -4.58 15.53
CA SER A 359 0.98 -4.61 16.62
C SER A 359 -0.11 -3.55 16.48
N LEU A 360 0.24 -2.39 15.92
CA LEU A 360 -0.71 -1.31 15.60
C LEU A 360 -1.42 -1.61 14.28
N LEU A 361 -0.65 -1.96 13.24
CA LEU A 361 -1.15 -2.19 11.88
C LEU A 361 -2.19 -3.32 11.83
N ALA A 362 -2.00 -4.42 12.57
CA ALA A 362 -2.95 -5.54 12.66
C ALA A 362 -4.39 -5.13 13.03
N ARG A 363 -4.60 -3.91 13.56
CA ARG A 363 -5.91 -3.40 13.94
C ARG A 363 -6.70 -2.80 12.77
N PHE A 364 -6.07 -2.55 11.63
CA PHE A 364 -6.69 -1.94 10.44
C PHE A 364 -6.98 -2.94 9.32
N TYR A 365 -6.61 -4.20 9.52
CA TYR A 365 -6.78 -5.27 8.53
C TYR A 365 -7.59 -6.40 9.13
N THR A 366 -8.30 -7.15 8.29
CA THR A 366 -8.77 -8.47 8.70
C THR A 366 -7.56 -9.39 8.93
N ARG A 367 -7.78 -10.50 9.64
CA ARG A 367 -6.70 -11.45 9.90
C ARG A 367 -6.10 -11.98 8.59
N GLU A 368 -6.94 -12.37 7.63
CA GLU A 368 -6.45 -12.91 6.36
C GLU A 368 -5.68 -11.86 5.55
N GLN A 369 -6.17 -10.62 5.51
CA GLN A 369 -5.47 -9.51 4.84
C GLN A 369 -4.09 -9.27 5.46
N PHE A 370 -4.02 -9.26 6.79
CA PHE A 370 -2.77 -8.98 7.49
C PHE A 370 -1.74 -10.10 7.32
N GLU A 371 -2.17 -11.36 7.40
CA GLU A 371 -1.32 -12.53 7.16
C GLU A 371 -0.76 -12.51 5.73
N TYR A 372 -1.60 -12.21 4.73
CA TYR A 372 -1.17 -12.07 3.33
C TYR A 372 -0.16 -10.93 3.14
N LEU A 373 -0.42 -9.75 3.72
CA LEU A 373 0.50 -8.60 3.61
C LEU A 373 1.85 -8.85 4.29
N ILE A 374 1.86 -9.61 5.40
CA ILE A 374 3.11 -10.08 6.03
C ILE A 374 3.90 -10.97 5.06
N GLU A 375 3.23 -11.94 4.44
CA GLU A 375 3.87 -12.85 3.49
C GLU A 375 4.49 -12.08 2.30
N VAL A 376 3.74 -11.14 1.73
CA VAL A 376 4.22 -10.26 0.65
C VAL A 376 5.45 -9.48 1.11
N ARG A 377 5.41 -8.86 2.29
CA ARG A 377 6.54 -8.13 2.87
C ARG A 377 7.78 -9.01 3.02
N ASP A 378 7.62 -10.18 3.62
CA ASP A 378 8.75 -11.07 3.94
C ASP A 378 9.41 -11.61 2.66
N ARG A 379 8.62 -11.87 1.61
CA ARG A 379 9.13 -12.20 0.26
C ARG A 379 9.95 -11.06 -0.35
N VAL A 380 9.46 -9.81 -0.26
CA VAL A 380 10.21 -8.64 -0.77
C VAL A 380 11.53 -8.46 -0.02
N ILE A 381 11.51 -8.57 1.31
CA ILE A 381 12.72 -8.41 2.12
C ILE A 381 13.73 -9.53 1.84
N SER A 382 13.28 -10.77 1.73
CA SER A 382 14.13 -11.91 1.33
C SER A 382 14.82 -11.62 0.01
N TRP A 383 14.06 -11.18 -1.00
CA TRP A 383 14.62 -10.87 -2.31
C TRP A 383 15.65 -9.73 -2.25
N GLN A 384 15.38 -8.66 -1.49
CA GLN A 384 16.33 -7.56 -1.30
C GLN A 384 17.61 -7.98 -0.56
N LEU A 385 17.54 -8.99 0.31
CA LEU A 385 18.71 -9.56 0.97
C LEU A 385 19.53 -10.41 0.00
N ASP A 386 18.88 -11.26 -0.78
CA ASP A 386 19.53 -12.10 -1.79
C ASP A 386 20.23 -11.25 -2.86
N GLU A 387 19.59 -10.19 -3.33
CA GLU A 387 20.16 -9.30 -4.33
C GLU A 387 21.38 -8.53 -3.77
N ARG A 388 21.29 -8.05 -2.52
CA ARG A 388 22.44 -7.45 -1.83
C ARG A 388 23.62 -8.42 -1.69
N GLN A 389 23.34 -9.69 -1.38
CA GLN A 389 24.38 -10.72 -1.31
C GLN A 389 25.01 -10.97 -2.69
N ARG A 390 24.22 -11.07 -3.75
CA ARG A 390 24.73 -11.21 -5.13
C ARG A 390 25.60 -10.04 -5.54
N GLN A 391 25.15 -8.81 -5.28
CA GLN A 391 25.94 -7.61 -5.58
C GLN A 391 27.24 -7.57 -4.77
N TRP A 392 27.21 -7.98 -3.50
CA TRP A 392 28.41 -8.07 -2.68
C TRP A 392 29.39 -9.12 -3.24
N VAL A 393 28.92 -10.29 -3.66
CA VAL A 393 29.75 -11.32 -4.29
C VAL A 393 30.34 -10.82 -5.61
N LEU A 394 29.56 -10.17 -6.46
CA LEU A 394 30.04 -9.56 -7.70
C LEU A 394 31.11 -8.49 -7.43
N TRP A 395 30.88 -7.63 -6.43
CA TRP A 395 31.83 -6.61 -6.01
C TRP A 395 33.14 -7.25 -5.50
N MET A 396 33.04 -8.27 -4.64
CA MET A 396 34.21 -9.02 -4.16
C MET A 396 35.00 -9.67 -5.29
N ASN A 397 34.31 -10.23 -6.30
CA ASN A 397 34.96 -10.84 -7.47
C ASN A 397 35.63 -9.80 -8.39
N LEU A 398 35.06 -8.59 -8.49
CA LEU A 398 35.64 -7.49 -9.27
C LEU A 398 36.86 -6.85 -8.59
N TYR A 399 36.86 -6.76 -7.25
CA TYR A 399 37.93 -6.14 -6.47
C TYR A 399 38.98 -7.12 -5.94
N ASN A 400 38.74 -8.43 -6.03
CA ASN A 400 39.70 -9.45 -5.67
C ASN A 400 39.69 -10.60 -6.70
N PRO A 401 40.16 -10.34 -7.95
CA PRO A 401 40.07 -11.28 -9.07
C PRO A 401 41.04 -12.48 -8.96
N SER A 402 41.49 -12.83 -7.75
CA SER A 402 42.53 -13.82 -7.50
C SER A 402 42.13 -14.77 -6.37
N TYR A 403 41.14 -15.61 -6.65
CA TYR A 403 40.99 -16.94 -6.09
C TYR A 403 40.56 -17.92 -7.19
#